data_AF-A0A177DSC8-F1
#
_entry.id   AF-A0A177DSC8-F1
#
_cell.length_a   1.000
_cell.length_b   1.000
_cell.length_c   1.000
_cell.angle_alpha   90.00
_cell.angle_beta   90.00
_cell.angle_gamma   90.00
#
_symmetry.space_group_name_H-M   'P 1'
#
loop_
_entity.id
_entity.type
_entity.pdbx_description
1 polymer ?
#
loop_
_entity_poly.entity_id
_entity_poly.type
_entity_poly.pdbx_seq_one_letter_code
_entity_poly.pdbx_strand_id
1 'polypeptide(L)'
;MAIHPSELAIVQPKAVPQGTPDYEKKRASILEAFAAKVPPELRLSPKITADPPKDVSQIPITCGILTPAEINITEKYDAVGLAEAIAARKLSAVEVATAFSKRAIIAHQMTCCLTQWFMDDAIKRAQELDKYLEKNGKTIGPLHGVPISIKEHMPIAGTYSSQGSLASTVFDEKDCLLVSMLRSMGAVFYCKTNQPQTIMHLETTSHYGRSLCPFNIDLSAGGSSGGEAALVAMKGSVLGVGTDIGGSIRGPAAFCGIYGYKSTSYMLPMKNFLGHAFSAELNILCRQVRLYELHVKHTLTSFTYI
;
A
#
# COMPACT_ATOMS: atom_id res chain seq x y z
N MET A 1 -12.85 27.18 2.28
CA MET A 1 -13.43 26.56 1.08
C MET A 1 -14.38 25.48 1.54
N ALA A 2 -15.65 25.57 1.17
CA ALA A 2 -16.61 24.50 1.44
C ALA A 2 -16.19 23.27 0.60
N ILE A 3 -16.03 22.13 1.25
CA ILE A 3 -15.70 20.86 0.60
C ILE A 3 -16.88 20.54 -0.33
N HIS A 4 -16.63 20.47 -1.64
CA HIS A 4 -17.65 20.03 -2.59
C HIS A 4 -18.06 18.59 -2.22
N PRO A 5 -19.37 18.26 -2.13
CA PRO A 5 -19.84 16.92 -1.74
C PRO A 5 -19.34 15.76 -2.61
N SER A 6 -18.72 16.06 -3.75
CA SER A 6 -18.15 15.13 -4.71
C SER A 6 -16.67 14.80 -4.50
N GLU A 7 -15.95 15.48 -3.61
CA GLU A 7 -14.52 15.28 -3.39
C GLU A 7 -14.24 14.21 -2.33
N LEU A 8 -13.24 13.35 -2.59
CA LEU A 8 -12.77 12.39 -1.60
C LEU A 8 -12.05 13.12 -0.48
N ALA A 9 -12.63 13.13 0.73
CA ALA A 9 -12.06 13.81 1.88
C ALA A 9 -10.82 13.06 2.42
N ILE A 10 -9.67 13.72 2.38
CA ILE A 10 -8.40 13.23 2.95
C ILE A 10 -8.00 14.15 4.10
N VAL A 11 -7.82 13.59 5.29
CA VAL A 11 -7.39 14.32 6.48
C VAL A 11 -5.97 14.85 6.27
N GLN A 12 -5.81 16.16 6.44
CA GLN A 12 -4.54 16.89 6.39
C GLN A 12 -4.55 17.99 7.47
N PRO A 13 -4.03 17.72 8.69
CA PRO A 13 -4.03 18.69 9.79
C PRO A 13 -3.22 19.96 9.49
N LYS A 14 -2.28 19.87 8.55
CA LYS A 14 -1.56 21.00 7.98
C LYS A 14 -1.89 21.10 6.49
N ALA A 15 -2.07 22.33 6.00
CA ALA A 15 -2.31 22.57 4.59
C ALA A 15 -1.14 22.03 3.74
N VAL A 16 -1.48 21.39 2.62
CA VAL A 16 -0.48 20.99 1.62
C VAL A 16 0.07 22.27 0.96
N PRO A 17 1.40 22.45 0.88
CA PRO A 17 1.99 23.60 0.20
C PRO A 17 1.48 23.73 -1.24
N GLN A 18 1.18 24.97 -1.65
CA GLN A 18 0.68 25.27 -2.99
C GLN A 18 1.83 25.65 -3.94
N GLY A 19 1.71 25.27 -5.20
CA GLY A 19 2.62 25.62 -6.28
C GLY A 19 2.08 26.71 -7.22
N THR A 20 2.64 26.75 -8.43
CA THR A 20 2.14 27.62 -9.51
C THR A 20 0.75 27.16 -10.00
N PRO A 21 -0.01 28.01 -10.71
CA PRO A 21 -1.31 27.61 -11.28
C PRO A 21 -1.24 26.35 -12.14
N ASP A 22 -0.18 26.19 -12.95
CA ASP A 22 0.02 25.00 -13.77
C ASP A 22 0.32 23.74 -12.94
N TYR A 23 1.07 23.90 -11.84
CA TYR A 23 1.32 22.82 -10.90
C TYR A 23 0.01 22.37 -10.24
N GLU A 24 -0.80 23.32 -9.74
CA GLU A 24 -2.07 23.00 -9.08
C GLU A 24 -3.07 22.37 -10.04
N LYS A 25 -3.12 22.81 -11.30
CA LYS A 25 -3.96 22.18 -12.33
C LYS A 25 -3.59 20.70 -12.54
N LYS A 26 -2.28 20.39 -12.62
CA LYS A 26 -1.79 19.00 -12.77
C LYS A 26 -2.08 18.17 -11.52
N ARG A 27 -1.84 18.75 -10.33
CA ARG A 27 -2.10 18.12 -9.04
C ARG A 27 -3.59 17.79 -8.89
N ALA A 28 -4.48 18.74 -9.17
CA ALA A 28 -5.93 18.56 -9.12
C ALA A 28 -6.38 17.41 -10.03
N SER A 29 -5.92 17.37 -11.27
CA SER A 29 -6.26 16.28 -12.21
C SER A 29 -5.89 14.89 -11.68
N ILE A 30 -4.76 14.75 -10.99
CA ILE A 30 -4.35 13.47 -10.38
C ILE A 30 -5.26 13.10 -9.20
N LEU A 31 -5.57 14.06 -8.33
CA LEU A 31 -6.44 13.85 -7.18
C LEU A 31 -7.88 13.54 -7.59
N GLU A 32 -8.39 14.23 -8.60
CA GLU A 32 -9.70 13.97 -9.22
C GLU A 32 -9.74 12.57 -9.84
N ALA A 33 -8.71 12.17 -10.60
CA ALA A 33 -8.61 10.84 -11.17
C ALA A 33 -8.53 9.74 -10.10
N PHE A 34 -7.88 10.00 -8.97
CA PHE A 34 -7.90 9.10 -7.81
C PHE A 34 -9.30 9.03 -7.20
N ALA A 35 -9.91 10.18 -6.90
CA ALA A 35 -11.22 10.26 -6.25
C ALA A 35 -12.35 9.65 -7.11
N ALA A 36 -12.26 9.76 -8.44
CA ALA A 36 -13.21 9.17 -9.38
C ALA A 36 -13.24 7.63 -9.32
N LYS A 37 -12.14 6.99 -8.91
CA LYS A 37 -12.10 5.53 -8.70
C LYS A 37 -12.80 5.12 -7.42
N VAL A 38 -12.96 6.02 -6.44
CA VAL A 38 -13.49 5.68 -5.11
C VAL A 38 -15.01 5.82 -5.10
N PRO A 39 -15.75 4.71 -5.01
CA PRO A 39 -17.20 4.76 -5.06
C PRO A 39 -17.77 5.37 -3.77
N PRO A 40 -18.96 6.01 -3.82
CA PRO A 40 -19.52 6.76 -2.70
C PRO A 40 -19.64 5.95 -1.39
N GLU A 41 -19.95 4.66 -1.47
CA GLU A 41 -20.10 3.76 -0.33
C GLU A 41 -18.78 3.45 0.41
N LEU A 42 -17.63 3.73 -0.20
CA LEU A 42 -16.31 3.60 0.44
C LEU A 42 -15.77 4.95 0.95
N ARG A 43 -16.54 6.04 0.80
CA ARG A 43 -16.17 7.36 1.32
C ARG A 43 -16.62 7.49 2.77
N LEU A 44 -15.69 7.91 3.63
CA LEU A 44 -15.99 8.17 5.03
C LEU A 44 -16.96 9.34 5.14
N SER A 45 -17.87 9.27 6.11
CA SER A 45 -18.80 10.37 6.34
C SER A 45 -18.04 11.67 6.65
N PRO A 46 -18.53 12.84 6.20
CA PRO A 46 -17.92 14.13 6.52
C PRO A 46 -17.74 14.38 8.02
N LYS A 47 -18.59 13.77 8.86
CA LYS A 47 -18.46 13.85 10.32
C LYS A 47 -17.16 13.24 10.83
N ILE A 48 -16.68 12.16 10.21
CA ILE A 48 -15.42 11.49 10.60
C ILE A 48 -14.21 12.27 10.07
N THR A 49 -14.30 12.81 8.85
CA THR A 49 -13.14 13.44 8.18
C THR A 49 -12.95 14.92 8.54
N ALA A 50 -14.01 15.63 8.94
CA ALA A 50 -13.93 17.04 9.31
C ALA A 50 -13.31 17.29 10.70
N ASP A 51 -13.55 16.38 11.65
CA ASP A 51 -13.00 16.44 13.01
C ASP A 51 -12.61 15.03 13.49
N PRO A 52 -11.56 14.43 12.89
CA PRO A 52 -11.10 13.10 13.27
C PRO A 52 -10.46 13.11 14.66
N PRO A 53 -10.58 12.02 15.44
CA PRO A 53 -9.79 11.85 16.66
C PRO A 53 -8.29 11.79 16.32
N LYS A 54 -7.44 12.04 17.32
CA LYS A 54 -5.98 11.93 17.13
C LYS A 54 -5.56 10.53 16.72
N ASP A 55 -6.05 9.52 17.44
CA ASP A 55 -5.85 8.11 17.09
C ASP A 55 -6.96 7.66 16.14
N VAL A 56 -6.59 7.41 14.90
CA VAL A 56 -7.47 6.92 13.84
C VAL A 56 -7.32 5.43 13.58
N SER A 57 -6.48 4.72 14.35
CA SER A 57 -6.16 3.29 14.15
C SER A 57 -7.40 2.37 14.19
N GLN A 58 -8.45 2.79 14.90
CA GLN A 58 -9.70 2.03 15.02
C GLN A 58 -10.78 2.46 14.01
N ILE A 59 -10.60 3.55 13.26
CA ILE A 59 -11.59 4.02 12.28
C ILE A 59 -11.99 2.93 11.27
N PRO A 60 -11.09 2.07 10.76
CA PRO A 60 -11.49 1.01 9.83
C PRO A 60 -12.51 0.01 10.37
N ILE A 61 -12.57 -0.22 11.69
CA ILE A 61 -13.56 -1.13 12.29
C ILE A 61 -14.80 -0.41 12.82
N THR A 62 -14.71 0.90 13.09
CA THR A 62 -15.82 1.66 13.69
C THR A 62 -16.62 2.49 12.69
N CYS A 63 -16.10 2.75 11.49
CA CYS A 63 -16.74 3.64 10.51
C CYS A 63 -17.99 3.04 9.82
N GLY A 64 -18.22 1.74 9.95
CA GLY A 64 -19.39 1.05 9.40
C GLY A 64 -19.31 0.66 7.91
N ILE A 65 -18.16 0.88 7.24
CA ILE A 65 -17.98 0.52 5.81
C ILE A 65 -17.66 -0.97 5.63
N LEU A 66 -16.84 -1.53 6.52
CA LEU A 66 -16.44 -2.94 6.44
C LEU A 66 -17.49 -3.83 7.11
N THR A 67 -17.81 -4.94 6.46
CA THR A 67 -18.61 -6.02 7.05
C THR A 67 -17.84 -6.73 8.17
N PRO A 68 -18.51 -7.44 9.09
CA PRO A 68 -17.84 -8.24 10.12
C PRO A 68 -16.85 -9.27 9.54
N ALA A 69 -17.15 -9.85 8.37
CA ALA A 69 -16.27 -10.79 7.69
C ALA A 69 -15.00 -10.10 7.16
N GLU A 70 -15.12 -8.93 6.53
CA GLU A 70 -13.98 -8.16 6.02
C GLU A 70 -13.09 -7.63 7.16
N ILE A 71 -13.70 -7.22 8.28
CA ILE A 71 -12.97 -6.90 9.51
C ILE A 71 -12.20 -8.13 9.98
N ASN A 72 -12.86 -9.30 10.09
CA ASN A 72 -12.21 -10.53 10.55
C ASN A 72 -11.01 -10.93 9.67
N ILE A 73 -11.16 -10.85 8.34
CA ILE A 73 -10.09 -11.13 7.36
C ILE A 73 -8.87 -10.23 7.60
N THR A 74 -9.10 -8.93 7.78
CA THR A 74 -8.02 -7.94 7.94
C THR A 74 -7.47 -7.84 9.37
N GLU A 75 -8.18 -8.37 10.36
CA GLU A 75 -7.80 -8.35 11.77
C GLU A 75 -7.05 -9.60 12.23
N LYS A 76 -7.49 -10.80 11.83
CA LYS A 76 -7.04 -12.06 12.43
C LYS A 76 -5.94 -12.81 11.68
N TYR A 77 -5.63 -12.40 10.46
CA TYR A 77 -4.64 -13.09 9.62
C TYR A 77 -3.41 -12.21 9.38
N ASP A 78 -2.22 -12.83 9.38
CA ASP A 78 -1.06 -12.33 8.63
C ASP A 78 -1.06 -12.90 7.20
N ALA A 79 -0.08 -12.53 6.40
CA ALA A 79 0.07 -13.06 5.05
C ALA A 79 0.23 -14.59 5.01
N VAL A 80 0.88 -15.20 6.00
CA VAL A 80 1.06 -16.66 6.08
C VAL A 80 -0.30 -17.32 6.30
N GLY A 81 -1.04 -16.86 7.30
CA GLY A 81 -2.37 -17.34 7.61
C GLY A 81 -3.36 -17.10 6.46
N LEU A 82 -3.26 -15.98 5.74
CA LEU A 82 -4.06 -15.74 4.54
C LEU A 82 -3.72 -16.75 3.44
N ALA A 83 -2.43 -16.96 3.14
CA ALA A 83 -2.01 -17.94 2.13
C ALA A 83 -2.50 -19.35 2.48
N GLU A 84 -2.35 -19.76 3.74
CA GLU A 84 -2.84 -21.06 4.25
C GLU A 84 -4.37 -21.17 4.16
N ALA A 85 -5.11 -20.12 4.53
CA ALA A 85 -6.57 -20.10 4.49
C ALA A 85 -7.12 -20.15 3.06
N ILE A 86 -6.49 -19.43 2.13
CA ILE A 86 -6.86 -19.44 0.70
C ILE A 86 -6.53 -20.79 0.07
N ALA A 87 -5.34 -21.33 0.31
CA ALA A 87 -4.96 -22.66 -0.18
C ALA A 87 -5.91 -23.76 0.31
N ALA A 88 -6.38 -23.65 1.55
CA ALA A 88 -7.38 -24.54 2.15
C ALA A 88 -8.82 -24.25 1.72
N ARG A 89 -9.06 -23.27 0.84
CA ARG A 89 -10.38 -22.81 0.38
C ARG A 89 -11.32 -22.39 1.52
N LYS A 90 -10.76 -21.95 2.65
CA LYS A 90 -11.52 -21.36 3.77
C LYS A 90 -11.89 -19.90 3.51
N LEU A 91 -11.08 -19.23 2.69
CA LEU A 91 -11.32 -17.90 2.15
C LEU A 91 -11.01 -17.96 0.65
N SER A 92 -11.74 -17.19 -0.15
CA SER A 92 -11.36 -16.92 -1.54
C SER A 92 -10.37 -15.76 -1.64
N ALA A 93 -9.56 -15.74 -2.69
CA ALA A 93 -8.71 -14.60 -2.99
C ALA A 93 -9.56 -13.33 -3.21
N VAL A 94 -10.77 -13.45 -3.77
CA VAL A 94 -11.68 -12.32 -3.99
C VAL A 94 -12.16 -11.69 -2.69
N GLU A 95 -12.56 -12.50 -1.70
CA GLU A 95 -12.94 -11.99 -0.37
C GLU A 95 -11.78 -11.24 0.28
N VAL A 96 -10.57 -11.80 0.19
CA VAL A 96 -9.36 -11.19 0.75
C VAL A 96 -9.02 -9.89 0.04
N ALA A 97 -8.96 -9.88 -1.30
CA ALA A 97 -8.66 -8.67 -2.07
C ALA A 97 -9.70 -7.57 -1.83
N THR A 98 -10.98 -7.92 -1.70
CA THR A 98 -12.06 -6.97 -1.38
C THR A 98 -11.84 -6.33 -0.01
N ALA A 99 -11.63 -7.14 1.04
CA ALA A 99 -11.48 -6.66 2.41
C ALA A 99 -10.28 -5.69 2.55
N PHE A 100 -9.12 -6.05 1.98
CA PHE A 100 -7.93 -5.21 2.02
C PHE A 100 -8.08 -3.94 1.17
N SER A 101 -8.66 -4.03 -0.03
CA SER A 101 -8.88 -2.84 -0.87
C SER A 101 -9.79 -1.81 -0.20
N LYS A 102 -10.90 -2.27 0.42
CA LYS A 102 -11.80 -1.39 1.17
C LYS A 102 -11.12 -0.77 2.40
N ARG A 103 -10.39 -1.58 3.18
CA ARG A 103 -9.67 -1.07 4.36
C ARG A 103 -8.59 -0.07 3.98
N ALA A 104 -7.89 -0.29 2.87
CA ALA A 104 -6.86 0.61 2.39
C ALA A 104 -7.40 1.99 2.02
N ILE A 105 -8.57 2.08 1.38
CA ILE A 105 -9.15 3.38 1.05
C ILE A 105 -9.72 4.11 2.28
N ILE A 106 -10.18 3.38 3.30
CA ILE A 106 -10.52 3.97 4.61
C ILE A 106 -9.25 4.54 5.27
N ALA A 107 -8.15 3.77 5.28
CA ALA A 107 -6.88 4.22 5.83
C ALA A 107 -6.35 5.46 5.09
N HIS A 108 -6.49 5.51 3.77
CA HIS A 108 -6.06 6.64 2.97
C HIS A 108 -6.77 7.94 3.34
N GLN A 109 -8.10 7.90 3.52
CA GLN A 109 -8.88 9.06 3.91
C GLN A 109 -8.45 9.64 5.27
N MET A 110 -7.92 8.81 6.17
CA MET A 110 -7.45 9.24 7.48
C MET A 110 -5.97 9.62 7.54
N THR A 111 -5.14 9.09 6.62
CA THR A 111 -3.68 9.16 6.78
C THR A 111 -2.92 9.58 5.52
N CYS A 112 -3.58 9.78 4.38
CA CYS A 112 -2.95 10.10 3.09
C CYS A 112 -1.83 9.10 2.71
N CYS A 113 -2.08 7.80 2.93
CA CYS A 113 -1.05 6.76 2.76
C CYS A 113 -0.88 6.22 1.32
N LEU A 114 -1.77 6.55 0.38
CA LEU A 114 -1.83 6.00 -0.98
C LEU A 114 -1.53 7.07 -2.02
N THR A 115 -0.98 6.65 -3.16
CA THR A 115 -0.87 7.46 -4.39
C THR A 115 -1.79 6.94 -5.48
N GLN A 116 -2.07 5.63 -5.47
CA GLN A 116 -2.99 4.95 -6.38
C GLN A 116 -3.75 3.84 -5.65
N TRP A 117 -5.00 3.66 -6.03
CA TRP A 117 -5.89 2.62 -5.56
C TRP A 117 -6.62 2.01 -6.76
N PHE A 118 -6.57 0.69 -6.90
CA PHE A 118 -7.02 -0.04 -8.09
C PHE A 118 -7.66 -1.38 -7.70
N MET A 119 -8.79 -1.28 -6.98
CA MET A 119 -9.54 -2.45 -6.52
C MET A 119 -10.00 -3.35 -7.66
N ASP A 120 -10.48 -2.81 -8.78
CA ASP A 120 -10.99 -3.61 -9.89
C ASP A 120 -9.94 -4.57 -10.47
N ASP A 121 -8.71 -4.10 -10.65
CA ASP A 121 -7.58 -4.92 -11.09
C ASP A 121 -7.23 -6.00 -10.06
N ALA A 122 -7.30 -5.65 -8.77
CA ALA A 122 -7.07 -6.60 -7.68
C ALA A 122 -8.12 -7.72 -7.67
N ILE A 123 -9.41 -7.38 -7.82
CA ILE A 123 -10.52 -8.34 -7.90
C ILE A 123 -10.40 -9.21 -9.13
N LYS A 124 -10.07 -8.64 -10.30
CA LYS A 124 -9.85 -9.41 -11.52
C LYS A 124 -8.75 -10.45 -11.31
N ARG A 125 -7.61 -10.04 -10.75
CA ARG A 125 -6.50 -10.97 -10.46
C ARG A 125 -6.91 -12.04 -9.44
N ALA A 126 -7.64 -11.66 -8.41
CA ALA A 126 -8.14 -12.60 -7.41
C ALA A 126 -9.08 -13.65 -8.02
N GLN A 127 -9.99 -13.26 -8.92
CA GLN A 127 -10.86 -14.19 -9.63
C GLN A 127 -10.08 -15.19 -10.50
N GLU A 128 -9.00 -14.75 -11.15
CA GLU A 128 -8.12 -15.66 -11.90
C GLU A 128 -7.45 -16.69 -11.00
N LEU A 129 -7.03 -16.27 -9.80
CA LEU A 129 -6.37 -17.12 -8.81
C LEU A 129 -7.35 -18.17 -8.26
N ASP A 130 -8.56 -17.74 -7.87
CA ASP A 130 -9.60 -18.65 -7.40
C ASP A 130 -9.97 -19.70 -8.46
N LYS A 131 -10.17 -19.28 -9.72
CA LYS A 131 -10.40 -20.20 -10.86
C LYS A 131 -9.25 -21.16 -11.09
N TYR A 132 -8.01 -20.69 -10.93
CA TYR A 132 -6.84 -21.54 -11.05
C TYR A 132 -6.83 -22.61 -9.94
N LEU A 133 -7.07 -22.22 -8.69
CA LEU A 133 -7.09 -23.13 -7.55
C LEU A 133 -8.24 -24.15 -7.66
N GLU A 134 -9.40 -23.72 -8.13
CA GLU A 134 -10.54 -24.59 -8.42
C GLU A 134 -10.18 -25.65 -9.48
N LYS A 135 -9.69 -25.19 -10.64
CA LYS A 135 -9.37 -26.06 -11.79
C LYS A 135 -8.21 -27.01 -11.54
N ASN A 136 -7.15 -26.55 -10.87
CA ASN A 136 -5.90 -27.30 -10.76
C ASN A 136 -5.72 -28.01 -9.41
N GLY A 137 -6.55 -27.71 -8.41
CA GLY A 137 -6.44 -28.28 -7.07
C GLY A 137 -5.18 -27.86 -6.29
N LYS A 138 -4.41 -26.89 -6.80
CA LYS A 138 -3.19 -26.38 -6.18
C LYS A 138 -3.04 -24.87 -6.40
N THR A 139 -2.27 -24.21 -5.55
CA THR A 139 -1.96 -22.78 -5.69
C THR A 139 -0.93 -22.54 -6.80
N ILE A 140 -0.90 -21.32 -7.34
CA ILE A 140 0.16 -20.88 -8.27
C ILE A 140 1.53 -20.82 -7.58
N GLY A 141 1.54 -20.41 -6.31
CA GLY A 141 2.76 -20.20 -5.54
C GLY A 141 2.46 -19.86 -4.09
N PRO A 142 3.50 -19.53 -3.31
CA PRO A 142 3.39 -19.34 -1.86
C PRO A 142 2.60 -18.08 -1.47
N LEU A 143 2.39 -17.14 -2.39
CA LEU A 143 1.66 -15.88 -2.15
C LEU A 143 0.30 -15.84 -2.86
N HIS A 144 -0.23 -17.00 -3.26
CA HIS A 144 -1.48 -17.10 -3.99
C HIS A 144 -2.65 -16.41 -3.28
N GLY A 145 -3.11 -15.30 -3.85
CA GLY A 145 -4.22 -14.49 -3.33
C GLY A 145 -3.84 -13.52 -2.21
N VAL A 146 -2.56 -13.46 -1.81
CA VAL A 146 -2.10 -12.58 -0.73
C VAL A 146 -2.02 -11.14 -1.22
N PRO A 147 -2.66 -10.17 -0.52
CA PRO A 147 -2.61 -8.77 -0.89
C PRO A 147 -1.29 -8.13 -0.46
N ILE A 148 -0.63 -7.42 -1.38
CA ILE A 148 0.65 -6.73 -1.14
C ILE A 148 0.57 -5.28 -1.62
N SER A 149 0.96 -4.34 -0.76
CA SER A 149 1.13 -2.92 -1.11
C SER A 149 2.57 -2.64 -1.58
N ILE A 150 2.71 -1.71 -2.53
CA ILE A 150 4.00 -1.38 -3.15
C ILE A 150 4.22 0.13 -3.11
N LYS A 151 5.37 0.56 -2.60
CA LYS A 151 5.76 1.98 -2.61
C LYS A 151 5.86 2.56 -4.02
N GLU A 152 5.43 3.81 -4.18
CA GLU A 152 5.11 4.42 -5.48
C GLU A 152 6.20 4.32 -6.57
N HIS A 153 7.49 4.47 -6.24
CA HIS A 153 8.56 4.49 -7.24
C HIS A 153 8.88 3.13 -7.88
N MET A 154 8.27 2.04 -7.42
CA MET A 154 8.44 0.70 -7.99
C MET A 154 7.37 0.43 -9.06
N PRO A 155 7.79 0.17 -10.31
CA PRO A 155 6.86 -0.11 -11.40
C PRO A 155 5.96 -1.32 -11.18
N ILE A 156 4.66 -1.10 -11.39
CA ILE A 156 3.63 -2.13 -11.56
C ILE A 156 2.99 -1.88 -12.92
N ALA A 157 2.94 -2.90 -13.79
CA ALA A 157 2.37 -2.80 -15.12
C ALA A 157 0.93 -2.23 -15.06
N GLY A 158 0.63 -1.25 -15.91
CA GLY A 158 -0.67 -0.59 -15.99
C GLY A 158 -0.88 0.56 -14.98
N THR A 159 0.14 0.90 -14.20
CA THR A 159 0.07 1.99 -13.19
C THR A 159 1.05 3.12 -13.52
N TYR A 160 1.05 4.17 -12.70
CA TYR A 160 2.08 5.22 -12.78
C TYR A 160 3.12 5.06 -11.66
N SER A 161 4.35 5.46 -11.93
CA SER A 161 5.41 5.62 -10.92
C SER A 161 5.94 7.04 -10.95
N SER A 162 6.37 7.54 -9.80
CA SER A 162 7.09 8.81 -9.71
C SER A 162 8.15 8.74 -8.60
N GLN A 163 8.99 9.76 -8.53
CA GLN A 163 9.90 10.01 -7.41
C GLN A 163 9.26 10.96 -6.39
N GLY A 164 7.93 10.88 -6.17
CA GLY A 164 7.19 11.82 -5.34
C GLY A 164 7.12 13.24 -5.93
N SER A 165 7.31 13.38 -7.26
CA SER A 165 7.22 14.66 -7.97
C SER A 165 6.49 14.51 -9.30
N LEU A 166 5.68 15.52 -9.66
CA LEU A 166 4.90 15.52 -10.90
C LEU A 166 5.76 15.44 -12.18
N ALA A 167 6.98 15.99 -12.15
CA ALA A 167 7.90 15.98 -13.29
C ALA A 167 8.51 14.60 -13.55
N SER A 168 8.48 13.71 -12.55
CA SER A 168 9.03 12.35 -12.63
C SER A 168 7.98 11.28 -12.89
N THR A 169 6.72 11.67 -13.14
CA THR A 169 5.63 10.72 -13.36
C THR A 169 5.80 10.01 -14.70
N VAL A 170 5.79 8.68 -14.66
CA VAL A 170 5.91 7.80 -15.84
C VAL A 170 4.82 6.73 -15.76
N PHE A 171 4.28 6.35 -16.91
CA PHE A 171 3.40 5.20 -17.02
C PHE A 171 4.22 3.91 -17.17
N ASP A 172 3.91 2.92 -16.34
CA ASP A 172 4.64 1.66 -16.27
C ASP A 172 3.98 0.62 -17.18
N GLU A 173 4.61 0.31 -18.31
CA GLU A 173 4.15 -0.77 -19.21
C GLU A 173 4.44 -2.16 -18.65
N LYS A 174 5.44 -2.27 -17.76
CA LYS A 174 5.94 -3.53 -17.21
C LYS A 174 6.18 -3.41 -15.72
N ASP A 175 5.99 -4.53 -15.03
CA ASP A 175 6.44 -4.68 -13.66
C ASP A 175 7.97 -4.51 -13.58
N CYS A 176 8.47 -3.98 -12.46
CA CYS A 176 9.87 -4.17 -12.13
C CYS A 176 10.16 -5.63 -11.77
N LEU A 177 11.44 -6.02 -11.71
CA LEU A 177 11.81 -7.43 -11.52
C LEU A 177 11.17 -8.02 -10.25
N LEU A 178 11.23 -7.32 -9.12
CA LEU A 178 10.59 -7.79 -7.90
C LEU A 178 9.08 -7.96 -8.04
N VAL A 179 8.37 -6.94 -8.55
CA VAL A 179 6.90 -7.00 -8.68
C VAL A 179 6.52 -8.18 -9.57
N SER A 180 7.28 -8.45 -10.64
CA SER A 180 7.05 -9.61 -11.51
C SER A 180 7.22 -10.94 -10.78
N MET A 181 8.20 -11.04 -9.86
CA MET A 181 8.41 -12.23 -9.03
C MET A 181 7.31 -12.42 -8.00
N LEU A 182 6.89 -11.36 -7.32
CA LEU A 182 5.76 -11.42 -6.38
C LEU A 182 4.47 -11.83 -7.10
N ARG A 183 4.25 -11.30 -8.32
CA ARG A 183 3.10 -11.67 -9.16
C ARG A 183 3.13 -13.14 -9.57
N SER A 184 4.32 -13.66 -9.94
CA SER A 184 4.47 -15.07 -10.33
C SER A 184 4.28 -16.02 -9.15
N MET A 185 4.56 -15.58 -7.92
CA MET A 185 4.22 -16.29 -6.68
C MET A 185 2.73 -16.24 -6.32
N GLY A 186 1.93 -15.49 -7.07
CA GLY A 186 0.48 -15.40 -6.93
C GLY A 186 -0.03 -14.20 -6.13
N ALA A 187 0.81 -13.21 -5.84
CA ALA A 187 0.40 -12.01 -5.10
C ALA A 187 -0.66 -11.18 -5.85
N VAL A 188 -1.46 -10.44 -5.07
CA VAL A 188 -2.47 -9.50 -5.55
C VAL A 188 -2.06 -8.08 -5.14
N PHE A 189 -1.87 -7.19 -6.12
CA PHE A 189 -1.62 -5.78 -5.87
C PHE A 189 -2.92 -4.99 -6.03
N TYR A 190 -3.14 -3.99 -5.16
CA TYR A 190 -4.39 -3.24 -5.10
C TYR A 190 -4.19 -1.74 -4.83
N CYS A 191 -2.97 -1.33 -4.47
CA CYS A 191 -2.62 0.06 -4.27
C CYS A 191 -1.12 0.31 -4.44
N LYS A 192 -0.76 1.58 -4.60
CA LYS A 192 0.61 2.08 -4.40
C LYS A 192 0.62 3.12 -3.28
N THR A 193 1.69 3.16 -2.51
CA THR A 193 1.77 3.97 -1.28
C THR A 193 2.64 5.22 -1.42
N ASN A 194 2.29 6.23 -0.63
CA ASN A 194 2.90 7.55 -0.64
C ASN A 194 4.34 7.55 -0.09
N GLN A 195 5.14 8.45 -0.64
CA GLN A 195 6.57 8.62 -0.37
C GLN A 195 6.93 10.10 -0.53
N PRO A 196 8.01 10.61 0.09
CA PRO A 196 8.42 12.00 -0.06
C PRO A 196 8.98 12.28 -1.44
N GLN A 197 8.98 13.57 -1.80
CA GLN A 197 9.66 14.06 -3.00
C GLN A 197 11.13 13.64 -3.02
N THR A 198 11.61 13.18 -4.17
CA THR A 198 12.92 12.56 -4.42
C THR A 198 13.22 11.30 -3.61
N ILE A 199 12.24 10.77 -2.86
CA ILE A 199 12.38 9.59 -1.99
C ILE A 199 13.38 9.84 -0.83
N MET A 200 13.87 11.07 -0.67
CA MET A 200 15.03 11.39 0.17
C MET A 200 14.65 12.25 1.38
N HIS A 201 13.72 11.75 2.20
CA HIS A 201 13.33 12.40 3.44
C HIS A 201 12.81 11.37 4.47
N LEU A 202 13.05 11.62 5.76
CA LEU A 202 12.56 10.77 6.87
C LEU A 202 11.17 11.16 7.38
N GLU A 203 10.45 11.92 6.56
CA GLU A 203 9.03 12.24 6.73
C GLU A 203 8.40 12.24 5.33
N THR A 204 7.31 11.49 5.17
CA THR A 204 6.59 11.37 3.90
C THR A 204 5.64 12.56 3.67
N THR A 205 6.08 13.49 2.81
CA THR A 205 5.25 14.59 2.29
C THR A 205 5.47 14.71 0.78
N SER A 206 4.39 14.74 0.01
CA SER A 206 4.42 14.84 -1.47
C SER A 206 3.28 15.72 -1.99
N HIS A 207 3.13 15.81 -3.31
CA HIS A 207 1.98 16.48 -3.93
C HIS A 207 0.63 15.82 -3.58
N TYR A 208 0.62 14.56 -3.11
CA TYR A 208 -0.60 13.93 -2.59
C TYR A 208 -1.00 14.47 -1.21
N GLY A 209 -0.03 14.97 -0.44
CA GLY A 209 -0.19 15.37 0.96
C GLY A 209 0.83 14.68 1.88
N ARG A 210 0.70 14.93 3.18
CA ARG A 210 1.53 14.35 4.24
C ARG A 210 0.94 13.02 4.71
N SER A 211 1.75 11.97 4.75
CA SER A 211 1.35 10.72 5.40
C SER A 211 1.43 10.82 6.91
N LEU A 212 0.32 10.52 7.59
CA LEU A 212 0.14 10.75 9.02
C LEU A 212 0.28 9.45 9.82
N CYS A 213 0.80 9.54 11.05
CA CYS A 213 0.85 8.40 11.94
C CYS A 213 -0.57 8.03 12.39
N PRO A 214 -1.03 6.77 12.22
CA PRO A 214 -2.39 6.37 12.61
C PRO A 214 -2.71 6.53 14.10
N PHE A 215 -1.71 6.46 14.98
CA PHE A 215 -1.92 6.59 16.43
C PHE A 215 -1.99 8.04 16.90
N ASN A 216 -1.54 8.98 16.06
CA ASN A 216 -1.68 10.41 16.28
C ASN A 216 -1.50 11.15 14.95
N ILE A 217 -2.60 11.59 14.35
CA ILE A 217 -2.60 12.27 13.04
C ILE A 217 -1.87 13.62 13.03
N ASP A 218 -1.55 14.20 14.20
CA ASP A 218 -0.69 15.39 14.29
C ASP A 218 0.79 15.07 13.94
N LEU A 219 1.17 13.79 14.02
CA LEU A 219 2.54 13.30 13.85
C LEU A 219 2.76 12.71 12.44
N SER A 220 4.02 12.70 12.02
CA SER A 220 4.44 12.06 10.76
C SER A 220 4.37 10.54 10.88
N ALA A 221 4.06 9.85 9.78
CA ALA A 221 4.27 8.41 9.64
C ALA A 221 5.75 8.00 9.48
N GLY A 222 6.68 8.97 9.53
CA GLY A 222 8.08 8.78 9.17
C GLY A 222 8.28 8.71 7.65
N GLY A 223 9.47 8.34 7.21
CA GLY A 223 9.81 8.29 5.79
C GLY A 223 11.13 7.56 5.52
N SER A 224 11.43 7.24 4.27
CA SER A 224 10.65 7.62 3.08
C SER A 224 9.48 6.67 2.75
N SER A 225 9.31 5.56 3.48
CA SER A 225 8.20 4.61 3.29
C SER A 225 7.03 4.84 4.26
N GLY A 226 6.73 6.10 4.60
CA GLY A 226 5.67 6.46 5.55
C GLY A 226 4.27 6.03 5.10
N GLY A 227 3.98 6.06 3.79
CA GLY A 227 2.70 5.58 3.25
C GLY A 227 2.49 4.09 3.49
N GLU A 228 3.52 3.25 3.20
CA GLU A 228 3.49 1.82 3.55
C GLU A 228 3.26 1.62 5.05
N ALA A 229 4.01 2.33 5.89
CA ALA A 229 3.94 2.13 7.34
C ALA A 229 2.57 2.51 7.91
N ALA A 230 2.01 3.64 7.50
CA ALA A 230 0.66 4.05 7.89
C ALA A 230 -0.41 3.04 7.43
N LEU A 231 -0.30 2.55 6.19
CA LEU A 231 -1.24 1.57 5.65
C LEU A 231 -1.19 0.23 6.41
N VAL A 232 0.00 -0.30 6.69
CA VAL A 232 0.19 -1.54 7.45
C VAL A 232 -0.27 -1.38 8.90
N ALA A 233 0.02 -0.24 9.55
CA ALA A 233 -0.45 0.05 10.91
C ALA A 233 -1.98 0.17 11.00
N MET A 234 -2.63 0.69 9.95
CA MET A 234 -4.08 0.69 9.77
C MET A 234 -4.65 -0.67 9.33
N LYS A 235 -3.79 -1.70 9.20
CA LYS A 235 -4.12 -3.05 8.75
C LYS A 235 -4.76 -3.09 7.35
N GLY A 236 -4.56 -2.02 6.57
CA GLY A 236 -4.97 -1.94 5.18
C GLY A 236 -4.06 -2.73 4.24
N SER A 237 -2.93 -3.24 4.76
CA SER A 237 -2.05 -4.21 4.11
C SER A 237 -1.51 -5.21 5.14
N VAL A 238 -1.37 -6.48 4.77
CA VAL A 238 -0.65 -7.48 5.60
C VAL A 238 0.86 -7.45 5.39
N LEU A 239 1.28 -6.97 4.22
CA LEU A 239 2.65 -7.02 3.74
C LEU A 239 2.87 -5.86 2.76
N GLY A 240 3.85 -5.02 3.08
CA GLY A 240 4.23 -3.87 2.26
C GLY A 240 5.66 -3.98 1.77
N VAL A 241 5.91 -3.46 0.58
CA VAL A 241 7.25 -3.36 0.00
C VAL A 241 7.64 -1.89 -0.09
N GLY A 242 8.79 -1.55 0.47
CA GLY A 242 9.39 -0.23 0.33
C GLY A 242 10.91 -0.30 0.26
N THR A 243 11.57 0.84 0.49
CA THR A 243 13.02 0.95 0.32
C THR A 243 13.70 1.63 1.50
N ASP A 244 14.92 1.21 1.82
CA ASP A 244 15.73 1.68 2.96
C ASP A 244 17.17 1.89 2.51
N ILE A 245 17.65 3.14 2.60
CA ILE A 245 19.09 3.46 2.44
C ILE A 245 19.62 3.91 3.81
N GLY A 246 19.00 4.95 4.37
CA GLY A 246 19.37 5.55 5.65
C GLY A 246 18.37 5.32 6.78
N GLY A 247 17.48 4.31 6.67
CA GLY A 247 16.41 4.07 7.64
C GLY A 247 15.00 4.18 7.08
N SER A 248 14.83 4.28 5.76
CA SER A 248 13.53 4.56 5.13
C SER A 248 12.46 3.46 5.25
N ILE A 249 12.78 2.33 5.88
CA ILE A 249 11.82 1.32 6.35
C ILE A 249 11.80 1.26 7.86
N ARG A 250 12.97 1.19 8.50
CA ARG A 250 13.08 1.06 9.96
C ARG A 250 12.52 2.27 10.71
N GLY A 251 12.77 3.47 10.22
CA GLY A 251 12.24 4.73 10.75
C GLY A 251 10.71 4.77 10.74
N PRO A 252 10.05 4.71 9.57
CA PRO A 252 8.59 4.73 9.52
C PRO A 252 7.94 3.52 10.21
N ALA A 253 8.59 2.34 10.22
CA ALA A 253 8.12 1.20 11.01
C ALA A 253 8.11 1.50 12.53
N ALA A 254 9.16 2.17 13.04
CA ALA A 254 9.21 2.59 14.44
C ALA A 254 8.14 3.66 14.76
N PHE A 255 7.91 4.61 13.84
CA PHE A 255 6.92 5.69 14.03
C PHE A 255 5.48 5.15 14.05
N CYS A 256 5.21 4.14 13.23
CA CYS A 256 3.90 3.52 13.08
C CYS A 256 3.76 2.21 13.86
N GLY A 257 4.68 1.86 14.76
CA GLY A 257 4.55 0.71 15.66
C GLY A 257 4.40 -0.65 14.96
N ILE A 258 5.08 -0.85 13.83
CA ILE A 258 5.04 -2.10 13.04
C ILE A 258 6.43 -2.69 12.87
N TYR A 259 6.51 -3.90 12.30
CA TYR A 259 7.79 -4.51 11.96
C TYR A 259 8.28 -4.01 10.60
N GLY A 260 9.57 -3.66 10.54
CA GLY A 260 10.28 -3.33 9.31
C GLY A 260 11.56 -4.14 9.23
N TYR A 261 11.78 -4.81 8.10
CA TYR A 261 12.95 -5.64 7.86
C TYR A 261 13.85 -5.00 6.81
N LYS A 262 15.07 -4.65 7.23
CA LYS A 262 16.16 -4.30 6.32
C LYS A 262 17.00 -5.54 6.00
N SER A 263 16.82 -6.12 4.82
CA SER A 263 17.65 -7.18 4.29
C SER A 263 19.12 -6.77 4.19
N THR A 264 20.01 -7.77 4.09
CA THR A 264 21.40 -7.52 3.70
C THR A 264 21.43 -6.84 2.33
N SER A 265 22.31 -5.86 2.18
CA SER A 265 22.49 -5.10 0.94
C SER A 265 22.55 -6.01 -0.28
N TYR A 266 21.85 -5.63 -1.35
CA TYR A 266 21.81 -6.34 -2.63
C TYR A 266 21.18 -7.75 -2.62
N MET A 267 20.58 -8.20 -1.51
CA MET A 267 19.87 -9.49 -1.47
C MET A 267 18.62 -9.53 -2.36
N LEU A 268 17.94 -8.40 -2.51
CA LEU A 268 16.71 -8.33 -3.29
C LEU A 268 16.92 -7.51 -4.57
N PRO A 269 16.28 -7.92 -5.70
CA PRO A 269 16.47 -7.27 -6.98
C PRO A 269 15.85 -5.87 -7.02
N MET A 270 16.63 -4.90 -7.53
CA MET A 270 16.18 -3.52 -7.79
C MET A 270 16.08 -3.21 -9.30
N LYS A 271 16.19 -4.24 -10.15
CA LYS A 271 16.19 -4.08 -11.61
C LYS A 271 14.87 -3.45 -12.08
N ASN A 272 14.99 -2.42 -12.91
CA ASN A 272 13.89 -1.64 -13.48
C ASN A 272 13.09 -0.83 -12.45
N PHE A 273 13.69 -0.36 -11.36
CA PHE A 273 13.08 0.71 -10.56
C PHE A 273 13.17 2.04 -11.31
N LEU A 274 12.26 2.98 -11.02
CA LEU A 274 12.29 4.32 -11.61
C LEU A 274 13.53 5.08 -11.08
N GLY A 275 14.36 5.64 -11.97
CA GLY A 275 15.79 5.90 -11.70
C GLY A 275 16.17 7.07 -10.78
N HIS A 276 17.14 6.82 -9.87
CA HIS A 276 18.31 7.67 -9.56
C HIS A 276 19.48 6.86 -8.93
N ALA A 277 20.68 7.44 -8.92
CA ALA A 277 22.03 6.88 -8.70
C ALA A 277 22.35 6.22 -7.33
N PHE A 278 21.35 6.01 -6.48
CA PHE A 278 21.54 5.36 -5.18
C PHE A 278 20.59 4.18 -5.10
N SER A 279 21.17 2.98 -5.15
CA SER A 279 20.43 1.73 -4.96
C SER A 279 19.70 1.78 -3.63
N ALA A 280 18.38 1.99 -3.66
CA ALA A 280 17.57 1.96 -2.46
C ALA A 280 17.26 0.51 -2.11
N GLU A 281 17.81 -0.01 -1.01
CA GLU A 281 17.68 -1.42 -0.68
C GLU A 281 16.21 -1.76 -0.46
N LEU A 282 15.73 -2.76 -1.18
CA LEU A 282 14.37 -3.21 -1.08
C LEU A 282 14.15 -3.97 0.22
N ASN A 283 13.03 -3.69 0.87
CA ASN A 283 12.79 -4.10 2.25
C ASN A 283 11.28 -4.21 2.54
N ILE A 284 10.94 -5.00 3.55
CA ILE A 284 9.57 -5.42 3.82
C ILE A 284 9.06 -4.77 5.10
N LEU A 285 7.82 -4.28 5.08
CA LEU A 285 7.07 -3.94 6.29
C LEU A 285 5.95 -4.96 6.49
N CYS A 286 5.76 -5.40 7.74
CA CYS A 286 4.73 -6.37 8.07
C CYS A 286 4.18 -6.16 9.48
N ARG A 287 3.00 -6.75 9.72
CA ARG A 287 2.34 -6.66 11.02
C ARG A 287 2.87 -7.68 12.04
N GLN A 288 3.38 -8.82 11.61
CA GLN A 288 3.71 -9.96 12.48
C GLN A 288 5.06 -10.59 12.10
N VAL A 289 5.80 -11.06 13.10
CA VAL A 289 7.16 -11.62 12.91
C VAL A 289 7.16 -12.91 12.11
N ARG A 290 6.10 -13.74 12.14
CA ARG A 290 6.05 -15.03 11.41
C ARG A 290 6.24 -14.88 9.89
N LEU A 291 5.93 -13.70 9.35
CA LEU A 291 6.19 -13.29 7.95
C LEU A 291 7.68 -13.18 7.61
N TYR A 292 8.55 -12.90 8.59
CA TYR A 292 10.01 -12.95 8.45
C TYR A 292 10.46 -14.32 7.94
N GLU A 293 9.91 -15.40 8.50
CA GLU A 293 10.30 -16.75 8.09
C GLU A 293 9.87 -17.07 6.67
N LEU A 294 8.72 -16.58 6.20
CA LEU A 294 8.25 -16.86 4.85
C LEU A 294 9.08 -16.09 3.81
N HIS A 295 9.48 -14.85 4.12
CA HIS A 295 10.41 -14.10 3.28
C HIS A 295 11.80 -14.76 3.21
N VAL A 296 12.35 -15.14 4.37
CA VAL A 296 13.63 -15.83 4.46
C VAL A 296 13.57 -17.21 3.78
N LYS A 297 12.49 -17.99 3.96
CA LYS A 297 12.38 -19.36 3.42
C LYS A 297 12.03 -19.43 1.95
N HIS A 298 11.21 -18.51 1.42
CA HIS A 298 10.70 -18.61 0.04
C HIS A 298 11.23 -17.54 -0.90
N THR A 299 11.54 -16.34 -0.41
CA THR A 299 12.12 -15.31 -1.27
C THR A 299 13.60 -15.61 -1.48
N LEU A 300 14.39 -15.87 -0.41
CA LEU A 300 15.83 -16.19 -0.52
C LEU A 300 16.17 -17.50 -1.26
N THR A 301 15.33 -18.53 -1.14
CA THR A 301 15.55 -19.81 -1.86
C THR A 301 15.12 -19.75 -3.33
N SER A 302 14.20 -18.85 -3.68
CA SER A 302 13.85 -18.59 -5.08
C SER A 302 14.85 -17.67 -5.78
N PHE A 303 15.67 -16.91 -5.03
CA PHE A 303 16.73 -16.05 -5.57
C PHE A 303 18.02 -16.81 -5.92
N THR A 304 18.13 -18.10 -5.62
CA THR A 304 19.35 -18.89 -5.86
C THR A 304 19.46 -19.46 -7.29
N TYR A 305 18.49 -19.17 -8.16
CA TYR A 305 18.42 -19.75 -9.53
C TYR A 305 18.07 -18.72 -10.64
N ILE A 306 18.57 -17.49 -10.54
CA ILE A 306 18.56 -16.52 -11.66
C ILE A 306 19.95 -15.95 -11.85
#